data_AF-A0A497K124-F1
#
_entry.id   AF-A0A497K124-F1
#
_cell.length_a   1.000
_cell.length_b   1.000
_cell.length_c   1.000
_cell.angle_alpha   90.00
_cell.angle_beta   90.00
_cell.angle_gamma   90.00
#
_symmetry.space_group_name_H-M   'P 1'
#
loop_
_entity.id
_entity.type
_entity.pdbx_description
1 polymer ?
#
loop_
_entity_poly.entity_id
_entity_poly.type
_entity_poly.pdbx_seq_one_letter_code
_entity_poly.pdbx_strand_id
1 'polypeptide(L)'
;MTKTTKPGRGLSVTGKTREAVTTFFKNVLDRRFTDAEKAMEAIRARKFTDAEFKTGYINALEGLLLSVRSGDERDFYNRNNFDEKSLKAHRDEFKEFRKTPIRTRFDSGYFAAWSDIMQYRGNVETD
;
A
#
# COMPACT_ATOMS: atom_id res chain seq x y z
N MET A 1 4.71 -18.44 -20.79
CA MET A 1 5.40 -17.13 -20.66
C MET A 1 4.82 -16.42 -19.45
N THR A 2 5.41 -16.62 -18.27
CA THR A 2 5.11 -15.82 -17.08
C THR A 2 5.58 -14.39 -17.35
N LYS A 3 4.64 -13.44 -17.39
CA LYS A 3 4.97 -12.02 -17.56
C LYS A 3 5.53 -11.52 -16.23
N THR A 4 6.86 -11.41 -16.13
CA THR A 4 7.50 -10.73 -15.00
C THR A 4 6.91 -9.34 -14.87
N THR A 5 6.06 -9.16 -13.86
CA THR A 5 5.31 -7.92 -13.67
C THR A 5 6.09 -7.05 -12.72
N LYS A 6 6.51 -5.85 -13.16
CA LYS A 6 7.22 -4.91 -12.28
C LYS A 6 6.44 -4.73 -10.97
N PRO A 7 7.05 -4.89 -9.78
CA PRO A 7 6.32 -4.91 -8.50
C PRO A 7 5.43 -3.68 -8.26
N GLY A 8 5.86 -2.50 -8.71
CA GLY A 8 5.08 -1.25 -8.63
C GLY A 8 4.06 -1.01 -9.75
N ARG A 9 3.80 -1.97 -10.64
CA ARG A 9 2.82 -1.80 -11.74
C ARG A 9 1.41 -1.71 -11.17
N GLY A 10 0.66 -0.70 -11.61
CA GLY A 10 -0.75 -0.54 -11.25
C GLY A 10 -1.00 0.16 -9.91
N LEU A 11 0.05 0.61 -9.21
CA LEU A 11 -0.10 1.45 -8.03
C LEU A 11 -0.74 2.80 -8.40
N SER A 12 -1.57 3.32 -7.50
CA SER A 12 -2.28 4.59 -7.61
C SER A 12 -1.34 5.79 -7.72
N VAL A 13 -0.18 5.73 -7.03
CA VAL A 13 0.90 6.70 -7.16
C VAL A 13 1.76 6.45 -8.40
N THR A 14 2.41 7.49 -8.92
CA THR A 14 3.19 7.46 -10.16
C THR A 14 4.61 8.02 -9.97
N GLY A 15 5.48 7.83 -10.98
CA GLY A 15 6.84 8.39 -11.02
C GLY A 15 7.68 8.06 -9.77
N LYS A 16 8.40 9.07 -9.26
CA LYS A 16 9.28 8.94 -8.09
C LYS A 16 8.52 8.56 -6.79
N THR A 17 7.23 8.91 -6.68
CA THR A 17 6.42 8.51 -5.54
C THR A 17 6.16 7.00 -5.58
N ARG A 18 5.87 6.45 -6.77
CA ARG A 18 5.72 5.00 -6.94
C ARG A 18 7.00 4.24 -6.59
N GLU A 19 8.16 4.73 -7.01
CA GLU A 19 9.45 4.12 -6.68
C GLU A 19 9.66 4.08 -5.16
N ALA A 20 9.42 5.20 -4.47
CA ALA A 20 9.55 5.27 -3.01
C ALA A 20 8.57 4.34 -2.28
N VAL A 21 7.31 4.28 -2.73
CA VAL A 21 6.29 3.36 -2.20
C VAL A 21 6.66 1.90 -2.44
N THR A 22 7.18 1.56 -3.62
CA THR A 22 7.61 0.19 -3.95
C THR A 22 8.76 -0.25 -3.03
N THR A 23 9.73 0.64 -2.78
CA THR A 23 10.83 0.40 -1.84
C THR A 23 10.33 0.26 -0.41
N PHE A 24 9.39 1.11 0.02
CA PHE A 24 8.75 1.01 1.32
C PHE A 24 8.08 -0.36 1.51
N PHE A 25 7.21 -0.77 0.59
CA PHE A 25 6.54 -2.06 0.66
C PHE A 25 7.52 -3.22 0.74
N LYS A 26 8.54 -3.24 -0.13
CA LYS A 26 9.59 -4.26 -0.06
C LYS A 26 10.21 -4.35 1.34
N ASN A 27 10.66 -3.22 1.89
CA ASN A 27 11.32 -3.20 3.20
C ASN A 27 10.39 -3.56 4.36
N VAL A 28 9.11 -3.16 4.29
CA VAL A 28 8.11 -3.55 5.31
C VAL A 28 7.92 -5.06 5.31
N LEU A 29 7.71 -5.66 4.13
CA LEU A 29 7.46 -7.09 3.99
C LEU A 29 8.70 -7.93 4.33
N ASP A 30 9.89 -7.44 3.97
CA ASP A 30 11.18 -8.04 4.35
C ASP A 30 11.54 -7.77 5.83
N ARG A 31 10.68 -7.09 6.59
CA ARG A 31 10.87 -6.71 8.02
C ARG A 31 12.13 -5.87 8.27
N ARG A 32 12.61 -5.14 7.25
CA ARG A 32 13.73 -4.18 7.33
C ARG A 32 13.22 -2.81 7.79
N PHE A 33 12.74 -2.72 9.03
CA PHE A 33 12.00 -1.55 9.52
C PHE A 33 12.78 -0.23 9.43
N THR A 34 14.07 -0.22 9.73
CA THR A 34 14.91 0.97 9.59
C THR A 34 14.94 1.50 8.14
N ASP A 35 14.98 0.60 7.16
CA ASP A 35 14.96 0.98 5.74
C ASP A 35 13.55 1.34 5.26
N ALA A 36 12.52 0.73 5.86
CA ALA A 36 11.13 1.12 5.64
C ALA A 36 10.87 2.55 6.15
N GLU A 37 11.35 2.91 7.34
CA GLU A 37 11.21 4.26 7.88
C GLU A 37 11.94 5.31 7.02
N LYS A 38 13.15 5.00 6.51
CA LYS A 38 13.83 5.87 5.53
C LYS A 38 13.01 6.04 4.24
N ALA A 39 12.40 4.97 3.74
CA ALA A 39 11.54 5.04 2.57
C ALA A 39 10.26 5.84 2.85
N MET A 40 9.70 5.75 4.06
CA MET A 40 8.56 6.56 4.51
C MET A 40 8.90 8.05 4.47
N GLU A 41 10.05 8.47 4.99
CA GLU A 41 10.49 9.87 4.89
C GLU A 41 10.63 10.33 3.44
N ALA A 42 11.16 9.47 2.56
CA ALA A 42 11.23 9.75 1.14
C ALA A 42 9.85 9.94 0.49
N ILE A 43 8.81 9.21 0.95
CA ILE A 43 7.41 9.37 0.50
C ILE A 43 6.82 10.67 1.05
N ARG A 44 7.06 10.99 2.33
CA ARG A 44 6.63 12.25 2.98
C ARG A 44 7.19 13.47 2.25
N ALA A 45 8.41 13.39 1.73
CA ALA A 45 9.02 14.45 0.93
C ALA A 45 8.43 14.60 -0.50
N ARG A 46 7.60 13.65 -0.98
CA ARG A 46 7.00 13.72 -2.32
C ARG A 46 5.79 14.64 -2.36
N LYS A 47 5.58 15.22 -3.54
CA LYS A 47 4.34 15.91 -3.89
C LYS A 47 3.29 14.88 -4.30
N PHE A 48 2.10 15.06 -3.77
CA PHE A 48 0.88 14.41 -4.21
C PHE A 48 -0.01 15.49 -4.83
N THR A 49 -0.98 15.10 -5.63
CA THR A 49 -1.91 16.04 -6.28
C THR A 49 -2.83 16.75 -5.28
N ASP A 50 -2.99 16.18 -4.09
CA ASP A 50 -3.92 16.64 -3.07
C ASP A 50 -3.30 16.37 -1.68
N ALA A 51 -3.32 17.39 -0.81
CA ALA A 51 -2.68 17.32 0.49
C ALA A 51 -3.45 16.42 1.47
N GLU A 52 -4.78 16.44 1.40
CA GLU A 52 -5.63 15.63 2.27
C GLU A 52 -5.54 14.15 1.87
N PHE A 53 -5.54 13.86 0.56
CA PHE A 53 -5.23 12.54 0.01
C PHE A 53 -3.87 12.04 0.47
N LYS A 54 -2.84 12.90 0.43
CA LYS A 54 -1.50 12.55 0.91
C LYS A 54 -1.52 12.12 2.38
N THR A 55 -2.21 12.88 3.23
CA THR A 55 -2.34 12.58 4.66
C THR A 55 -2.96 11.21 4.87
N GLY A 56 -4.08 10.90 4.21
CA GLY A 56 -4.72 9.60 4.33
C GLY A 56 -3.84 8.45 3.82
N TYR A 57 -3.15 8.66 2.69
CA TYR A 57 -2.23 7.69 2.13
C TYR A 57 -1.07 7.37 3.09
N ILE A 58 -0.42 8.40 3.65
CA ILE A 58 0.67 8.24 4.61
C ILE A 58 0.18 7.56 5.90
N ASN A 59 -0.99 7.95 6.41
CA ASN A 59 -1.55 7.36 7.62
C ASN A 59 -1.80 5.85 7.46
N ALA A 60 -2.30 5.42 6.31
CA ALA A 60 -2.45 3.99 6.00
C ALA A 60 -1.10 3.26 5.95
N LEU A 61 -0.07 3.86 5.36
CA LEU A 61 1.27 3.27 5.33
C LEU A 61 1.90 3.16 6.73
N GLU A 62 1.70 4.14 7.60
CA GLU A 62 2.14 4.10 8.99
C GLU A 62 1.45 2.97 9.76
N GLY A 63 0.13 2.84 9.59
CA GLY A 63 -0.64 1.74 10.15
C GLY A 63 -0.15 0.37 9.66
N LEU A 64 0.15 0.24 8.37
CA LEU A 64 0.73 -0.98 7.80
C LEU A 64 2.09 -1.30 8.45
N LEU A 65 3.00 -0.32 8.54
CA LEU A 65 4.30 -0.50 9.16
C LEU A 65 4.17 -0.91 10.63
N LEU A 66 3.28 -0.27 11.39
CA LEU A 66 3.02 -0.62 12.78
C LEU A 66 2.51 -2.05 12.90
N SER A 67 1.54 -2.43 12.06
CA SER A 67 0.95 -3.76 12.07
C SER A 67 1.95 -4.86 11.75
N VAL A 68 2.75 -4.71 10.69
CA VAL A 68 3.77 -5.72 10.34
C VAL A 68 4.85 -5.82 11.43
N ARG A 69 5.18 -4.70 12.07
CA ARG A 69 6.17 -4.65 13.16
C ARG A 69 5.67 -5.32 14.44
N SER A 70 4.42 -5.07 14.83
CA SER A 70 3.80 -5.64 16.02
C SER A 70 3.61 -7.16 15.88
N GLY A 71 3.24 -7.62 14.67
CA GLY A 71 2.81 -8.99 14.44
C GLY A 71 1.50 -9.34 15.16
N ASP A 72 0.76 -8.34 15.64
CA ASP A 72 -0.50 -8.54 16.37
C ASP A 72 -1.56 -9.12 15.43
N GLU A 73 -2.05 -10.32 15.72
CA GLU A 73 -3.05 -11.05 14.92
C GLU A 73 -4.43 -10.36 14.90
N ARG A 74 -4.65 -9.34 15.73
CA ARG A 74 -5.88 -8.52 15.69
C ARG A 74 -5.82 -7.48 14.58
N ASP A 75 -4.63 -7.11 14.13
CA ASP A 75 -4.45 -6.12 13.09
C ASP A 75 -4.93 -6.66 11.74
N PHE A 76 -5.60 -5.81 10.96
CA PHE A 76 -6.13 -6.19 9.66
C PHE A 76 -5.07 -6.82 8.75
N TYR A 77 -3.85 -6.30 8.71
CA TYR A 77 -2.84 -6.87 7.84
C TYR A 77 -2.44 -8.29 8.27
N ASN A 78 -2.14 -8.50 9.56
CA ASN A 78 -1.64 -9.77 10.06
C ASN A 78 -2.70 -10.87 10.10
N ARG A 79 -3.97 -10.51 10.30
CA ARG A 79 -5.07 -11.49 10.42
C ARG A 79 -5.52 -12.09 9.09
N ASN A 80 -5.20 -11.45 7.97
CA ASN A 80 -5.69 -11.86 6.66
C ASN A 80 -4.64 -12.72 5.95
N ASN A 81 -5.11 -13.79 5.29
CA ASN A 81 -4.29 -14.51 4.33
C ASN A 81 -4.25 -13.75 3.01
N PHE A 82 -3.07 -13.57 2.44
CA PHE A 82 -2.87 -12.85 1.18
C PHE A 82 -2.69 -13.82 0.01
N ASP A 83 -3.54 -14.84 -0.09
CA ASP A 83 -3.58 -15.65 -1.31
C ASP A 83 -4.15 -14.84 -2.50
N GLU A 84 -3.93 -15.32 -3.72
CA GLU A 84 -4.31 -14.62 -4.95
C GLU A 84 -5.80 -14.19 -4.95
N LYS A 85 -6.69 -15.07 -4.47
CA LYS A 85 -8.13 -14.81 -4.44
C LYS A 85 -8.47 -13.72 -3.43
N SER A 86 -7.89 -13.78 -2.24
CA SER A 86 -8.10 -12.83 -1.15
C SER A 86 -7.53 -11.46 -1.48
N LEU A 87 -6.33 -11.42 -2.09
CA LEU A 87 -5.72 -10.20 -2.60
C LEU A 87 -6.59 -9.50 -3.64
N LYS A 88 -7.14 -10.26 -4.59
CA LYS A 88 -8.06 -9.71 -5.59
C LYS A 88 -9.33 -9.18 -4.94
N ALA A 89 -9.93 -9.93 -4.03
CA ALA A 89 -11.15 -9.54 -3.33
C ALA A 89 -10.96 -8.23 -2.54
N HIS A 90 -9.92 -8.13 -1.70
CA HIS A 90 -9.64 -6.91 -0.94
C HIS A 90 -9.31 -5.73 -1.84
N ARG A 91 -8.53 -5.94 -2.91
CA ARG A 91 -8.24 -4.88 -3.89
C ARG A 91 -9.51 -4.34 -4.51
N ASP A 92 -10.43 -5.21 -4.92
CA ASP A 92 -11.66 -4.79 -5.59
C ASP A 92 -12.61 -4.12 -4.58
N GLU A 93 -12.73 -4.64 -3.35
CA GLU A 93 -13.47 -4.01 -2.24
C GLU A 93 -12.97 -2.59 -1.95
N PHE A 94 -11.65 -2.41 -1.77
CA PHE A 94 -11.07 -1.09 -1.52
C PHE A 94 -11.24 -0.13 -2.70
N LYS A 95 -11.25 -0.65 -3.93
CA LYS A 95 -11.55 0.16 -5.12
C LYS A 95 -13.01 0.61 -5.17
N GLU A 96 -13.96 -0.27 -4.83
CA GLU A 96 -15.37 0.11 -4.76
C GLU A 96 -15.60 1.15 -3.66
N PHE A 97 -14.96 0.96 -2.50
CA PHE A 97 -15.00 1.93 -1.41
C PHE A 97 -14.51 3.32 -1.82
N ARG A 98 -13.57 3.45 -2.78
CA ARG A 98 -13.13 4.74 -3.32
C ARG A 98 -14.18 5.45 -4.19
N LYS A 99 -15.20 4.74 -4.68
CA LYS A 99 -16.26 5.30 -5.53
C LYS A 99 -17.46 5.81 -4.74
N THR A 100 -17.53 5.52 -3.44
CA THR A 100 -18.66 5.91 -2.59
C THR A 100 -18.73 7.44 -2.42
N PRO A 101 -19.91 8.09 -2.59
CA PRO A 101 -20.04 9.56 -2.63
C PRO A 101 -19.64 10.33 -1.35
N ILE A 102 -19.55 9.65 -0.20
CA ILE A 102 -19.36 10.28 1.13
C ILE A 102 -17.86 10.37 1.51
N ARG A 103 -16.96 9.86 0.67
CA ARG A 103 -15.53 9.75 1.00
C ARG A 103 -14.81 11.09 0.88
N THR A 104 -14.12 11.47 1.94
CA THR A 104 -13.19 12.60 1.93
C THR A 104 -11.98 12.30 1.04
N ARG A 105 -11.16 13.32 0.73
CA ARG A 105 -9.90 13.08 0.01
C ARG A 105 -8.95 12.28 0.89
N PHE A 106 -9.00 12.47 2.21
CA PHE A 106 -8.29 11.64 3.19
C PHE A 106 -8.64 10.16 3.00
N ASP A 107 -9.92 9.81 3.08
CA ASP A 107 -10.33 8.40 2.94
C ASP A 107 -9.89 7.84 1.59
N SER A 108 -10.06 8.63 0.52
CA SER A 108 -9.62 8.23 -0.82
C SER A 108 -8.14 7.87 -0.88
N GLY A 109 -7.29 8.61 -0.17
CA GLY A 109 -5.86 8.33 -0.02
C GLY A 109 -5.58 7.10 0.83
N TYR A 110 -6.26 6.99 1.97
CA TYR A 110 -6.13 5.85 2.89
C TYR A 110 -6.41 4.51 2.19
N PHE A 111 -7.54 4.42 1.48
CA PHE A 111 -7.91 3.21 0.75
C PHE A 111 -7.09 2.98 -0.52
N ALA A 112 -6.52 4.04 -1.11
CA ALA A 112 -5.57 3.89 -2.21
C ALA A 112 -4.27 3.19 -1.74
N ALA A 113 -3.73 3.54 -0.57
CA ALA A 113 -2.56 2.87 -0.01
C ALA A 113 -2.80 1.38 0.25
N TRP A 114 -3.97 1.02 0.81
CA TRP A 114 -4.37 -0.37 1.00
C TRP A 114 -4.54 -1.13 -0.32
N SER A 115 -5.17 -0.50 -1.33
CA SER A 115 -5.26 -1.08 -2.68
C SER A 115 -3.87 -1.32 -3.29
N ASP A 116 -2.94 -0.40 -3.04
CA ASP A 116 -1.58 -0.43 -3.58
C ASP A 116 -0.74 -1.54 -2.97
N ILE A 117 -0.83 -1.81 -1.66
CA ILE A 117 -0.12 -2.96 -1.06
C ILE A 117 -0.69 -4.29 -1.57
N MET A 118 -2.01 -4.42 -1.76
CA MET A 118 -2.59 -5.65 -2.32
C MET A 118 -2.17 -5.86 -3.78
N GLN A 119 -2.13 -4.79 -4.56
CA GLN A 119 -1.61 -4.85 -5.94
C GLN A 119 -0.13 -5.23 -5.96
N TYR A 120 0.68 -4.67 -5.05
CA TYR A 120 2.10 -5.01 -4.93
C TYR A 120 2.28 -6.48 -4.57
N ARG A 121 1.57 -6.99 -3.54
CA ARG A 121 1.59 -8.39 -3.12
C ARG A 121 1.25 -9.33 -4.28
N GLY A 122 0.16 -9.05 -5.01
CA GLY A 122 -0.20 -9.83 -6.17
C GLY A 122 0.86 -9.82 -7.27
N ASN A 123 1.56 -8.70 -7.48
CA ASN A 123 2.63 -8.62 -8.48
C ASN A 123 3.87 -9.44 -8.09
N VAL A 124 4.19 -9.56 -6.80
CA VAL A 124 5.40 -10.29 -6.33
C VAL A 124 5.14 -11.76 -6.03
N GLU A 125 3.90 -12.17 -5.81
CA GLU A 125 3.53 -13.58 -5.62
C GLU A 125 3.32 -14.33 -6.95
N THR A 126 3.23 -13.61 -8.07
CA THR A 126 3.09 -14.21 -9.42
C THR A 126 4.45 -14.49 -10.10
N ASP A 127 5.57 -14.11 -9.46
CA ASP A 127 6.95 -14.42 -9.88
C ASP A 127 7.50 -15.63 -9.10
#